data_AF-A0A852R9T2-F1
#
_entry.id   AF-A0A852R9T2-F1
#
_cell.length_a   1.000
_cell.length_b   1.000
_cell.length_c   1.000
_cell.angle_alpha   90.00
_cell.angle_beta   90.00
_cell.angle_gamma   90.00
#
_symmetry.space_group_name_H-M   'P 1'
#
loop_
_entity.id
_entity.type
_entity.pdbx_description
1 polymer ?
#
loop_
_entity_poly.entity_id
_entity_poly.type
_entity_poly.pdbx_seq_one_letter_code
_entity_poly.pdbx_strand_id
1 'polypeptide(L)'
;MSTGDMLHELQRRVIDLEARVLAAPSLRWATIASVTPLTFKLDGLDTPVEGTPSTTVSGLSLGDRVQVTLQAGRATITGRAKGTQNKVLWAGTPIYMHAEQVATLSERVSDQATGIVLVWQAYVNGAVKDYDIVYVFVPKWHVAGALNGKGVQCTLWPGNSGTAPHQKYVYVVNERILGNAINGISPRTSHVLTAVLGV
;
A
#
# COMPACT_ATOMS: atom_id res chain seq x y z
N MET A 1 17.98 23.22 -55.55
CA MET A 1 18.45 23.10 -54.15
C MET A 1 19.59 22.11 -54.16
N SER A 2 20.81 22.57 -53.89
CA SER A 2 21.97 21.68 -53.91
C SER A 2 21.92 20.72 -52.71
N THR A 3 22.63 19.60 -52.78
CA THR A 3 22.76 18.67 -51.64
C THR A 3 23.30 19.37 -50.39
N GLY A 4 24.16 20.39 -50.56
CA GLY A 4 24.65 21.24 -49.46
C GLY A 4 23.59 22.13 -48.83
N ASP A 5 22.61 22.61 -49.61
CA ASP A 5 21.50 23.42 -49.10
C ASP A 5 20.53 22.55 -48.27
N MET A 6 20.27 21.32 -48.71
CA MET A 6 19.43 20.38 -47.96
C MET A 6 20.06 19.96 -46.63
N LEU A 7 21.38 19.74 -46.61
CA LEU A 7 22.09 19.35 -45.39
C LEU A 7 22.05 20.48 -44.34
N HIS A 8 22.29 21.73 -44.74
CA HIS A 8 22.18 22.88 -43.84
C HIS A 8 20.76 23.07 -43.31
N GLU A 9 19.74 22.90 -44.16
CA GLU A 9 18.35 23.01 -43.74
C GLU A 9 17.96 21.91 -42.73
N LEU A 10 18.44 20.67 -42.95
CA LEU A 10 18.23 19.58 -42.00
C LEU A 10 18.91 19.86 -40.65
N GLN A 11 20.16 20.32 -40.65
CA GLN A 11 20.87 20.68 -39.42
C GLN A 11 20.12 21.77 -38.64
N ARG A 12 19.66 22.81 -39.34
CA ARG A 12 18.87 23.89 -38.73
C ARG A 12 17.59 23.35 -38.09
N ARG A 13 16.87 22.46 -38.79
CA ARG A 13 15.65 21.84 -38.27
C ARG A 13 15.88 20.93 -37.09
N VAL A 14 16.98 20.17 -37.08
CA VAL A 14 17.35 19.32 -35.94
C VAL A 14 17.64 20.18 -34.71
N ILE A 15 18.41 21.26 -34.86
CA ILE A 15 18.71 22.19 -33.77
C ILE A 15 17.43 22.85 -33.22
N ASP A 16 16.55 23.33 -34.10
CA ASP A 16 15.27 23.92 -33.68
C ASP A 16 14.38 22.89 -32.96
N LEU A 17 14.33 21.67 -33.47
CA LEU A 17 13.55 20.59 -32.87
C LEU A 17 14.10 20.21 -31.50
N GLU A 18 15.42 20.08 -31.35
CA GLU A 18 16.06 19.82 -30.06
C GLU A 18 15.74 20.92 -29.05
N ALA A 19 15.85 22.19 -29.45
CA ALA A 19 15.51 23.32 -28.59
C ALA A 19 14.04 23.28 -28.14
N ARG A 20 13.12 22.97 -29.06
CA ARG A 20 11.69 22.87 -28.76
C ARG A 20 11.35 21.68 -27.87
N VAL A 21 11.99 20.54 -28.07
CA VAL A 21 11.83 19.34 -27.25
C VAL A 21 12.34 19.60 -25.82
N LEU A 22 13.48 20.26 -25.67
CA LEU A 22 14.03 20.61 -24.35
C LEU A 22 13.19 21.64 -23.61
N ALA A 23 12.57 22.58 -24.33
CA ALA A 23 11.71 23.62 -23.76
C ALA A 23 10.33 23.10 -23.33
N ALA A 24 9.81 22.06 -24.00
CA ALA A 24 8.49 21.50 -23.72
C ALA A 24 8.49 20.72 -22.38
N PRO A 25 7.63 21.09 -21.41
CA PRO A 25 7.50 20.32 -20.19
C PRO A 25 6.86 18.95 -20.50
N SER A 26 7.45 17.87 -20.00
CA SER A 26 6.85 16.55 -20.05
C SER A 26 6.44 16.09 -18.66
N LEU A 27 5.18 15.67 -18.53
CA LEU A 27 4.63 15.11 -17.30
C LEU A 27 4.77 13.60 -17.35
N ARG A 28 5.37 13.02 -16.31
CA ARG A 28 5.62 11.59 -16.20
C ARG A 28 5.29 11.11 -14.80
N TRP A 29 4.88 9.85 -14.69
CA TRP A 29 4.74 9.20 -13.40
C TRP A 29 6.06 8.54 -12.99
N ALA A 30 6.32 8.52 -11.68
CA ALA A 30 7.50 7.95 -11.08
C ALA A 30 7.23 7.41 -9.68
N THR A 31 8.16 6.62 -9.16
CA THR A 31 8.14 6.10 -7.79
C THR A 31 9.38 6.60 -7.04
N ILE A 32 9.22 7.09 -5.81
CA ILE A 32 10.35 7.50 -4.97
C ILE A 32 11.21 6.28 -4.63
N ALA A 33 12.51 6.38 -4.93
CA ALA A 33 13.49 5.31 -4.73
C ALA A 33 14.39 5.55 -3.49
N SER A 34 14.54 6.80 -3.07
CA SER A 34 15.15 7.19 -1.79
C SER A 34 14.70 8.60 -1.44
N VAL A 35 14.69 8.95 -0.15
CA VAL A 35 14.40 10.31 0.33
C VAL A 35 15.65 11.10 0.70
N THR A 36 16.78 10.42 0.94
CA THR A 36 18.06 11.04 1.31
C THR A 36 19.24 10.23 0.72
N PRO A 37 19.87 10.68 -0.38
CA PRO A 37 19.42 11.77 -1.25
C PRO A 37 18.08 11.42 -1.91
N LEU A 38 17.26 12.43 -2.18
CA LEU A 38 15.98 12.22 -2.86
C LEU A 38 16.26 11.70 -4.29
N THR A 39 15.72 10.52 -4.61
CA THR A 39 15.81 9.90 -5.93
C THR A 39 14.48 9.29 -6.31
N PHE A 40 14.24 9.12 -7.61
CA PHE A 40 13.01 8.55 -8.15
C PHE A 40 13.30 7.71 -9.39
N LYS A 41 12.40 6.78 -9.67
CA LYS A 41 12.41 5.94 -10.86
C LYS A 41 11.20 6.31 -11.72
N LEU A 42 11.45 6.81 -12.93
CA LEU A 42 10.39 7.05 -13.92
C LEU A 42 9.80 5.72 -14.37
N ASP A 43 8.51 5.73 -14.72
CA ASP A 43 7.89 4.57 -15.35
C ASP A 43 8.57 4.18 -16.66
N GLY A 44 8.75 2.88 -16.84
CA GLY A 44 9.34 2.31 -18.05
C GLY A 44 10.85 2.51 -18.16
N LEU A 45 11.52 3.11 -17.17
CA LEU A 45 12.97 3.07 -17.03
C LEU A 45 13.35 1.99 -16.02
N ASP A 46 14.48 1.33 -16.21
CA ASP A 46 14.98 0.32 -15.28
C ASP A 46 15.80 0.92 -14.14
N THR A 47 16.49 2.02 -14.42
CA THR A 47 17.35 2.73 -13.47
C THR A 47 16.68 4.01 -12.96
N PRO A 48 16.95 4.41 -11.70
CA PRO A 48 16.60 5.74 -11.21
C PRO A 48 17.24 6.83 -12.06
N VAL A 49 16.56 7.97 -12.17
CA VAL A 49 17.15 9.15 -12.83
C VAL A 49 18.28 9.69 -11.96
N GLU A 50 19.42 10.00 -12.58
CA GLU A 50 20.57 10.59 -11.88
C GLU A 50 20.27 12.02 -11.40
N GLY A 51 20.80 12.36 -10.22
CA GLY A 51 20.62 13.66 -9.60
C GLY A 51 19.44 13.74 -8.64
N THR A 52 19.49 14.73 -7.73
CA THR A 52 18.43 14.99 -6.76
C THR A 52 17.40 15.95 -7.37
N PRO A 53 16.13 15.54 -7.55
CA PRO A 53 15.13 16.44 -8.10
C PRO A 53 14.80 17.55 -7.12
N SER A 54 14.30 18.66 -7.65
CA SER A 54 13.56 19.61 -6.82
C SER A 54 12.15 19.08 -6.54
N THR A 55 11.52 19.53 -5.46
CA THR A 55 10.17 19.09 -5.09
C THR A 55 9.34 20.25 -4.58
N THR A 56 8.08 20.33 -5.02
CA THR A 56 7.05 21.20 -4.41
C THR A 56 6.19 20.45 -3.41
N VAL A 57 6.44 19.15 -3.23
CA VAL A 57 5.69 18.22 -2.38
C VAL A 57 6.51 17.86 -1.15
N SER A 58 5.95 18.07 0.05
CA SER A 58 6.57 17.72 1.34
C SER A 58 6.20 16.31 1.79
N GLY A 59 6.96 15.76 2.76
CA GLY A 59 6.66 14.48 3.40
C GLY A 59 6.68 13.28 2.45
N LEU A 60 7.61 13.28 1.50
CA LEU A 60 7.82 12.15 0.60
C LEU A 60 8.40 10.97 1.38
N SER A 61 7.95 9.76 1.03
CA SER A 61 8.41 8.49 1.60
C SER A 61 8.84 7.54 0.48
N LEU A 62 9.72 6.59 0.81
CA LEU A 62 10.12 5.54 -0.12
C LEU A 62 8.88 4.82 -0.68
N GLY A 63 8.83 4.62 -2.00
CA GLY A 63 7.69 3.97 -2.66
C GLY A 63 6.52 4.91 -2.99
N ASP A 64 6.57 6.18 -2.58
CA ASP A 64 5.52 7.14 -2.96
C ASP A 64 5.41 7.24 -4.48
N ARG A 65 4.16 7.23 -4.95
CA ARG A 65 3.83 7.42 -6.35
C ARG A 65 3.70 8.91 -6.66
N VAL A 66 4.55 9.44 -7.53
CA VAL A 66 4.67 10.89 -7.77
C VAL A 66 4.56 11.26 -9.24
N GLN A 67 4.07 12.47 -9.49
CA GLN A 67 4.10 13.11 -10.79
C GLN A 67 5.34 14.00 -10.88
N VAL A 68 6.15 13.78 -11.91
CA VAL A 68 7.39 14.49 -12.18
C VAL A 68 7.23 15.29 -13.47
N THR A 69 7.59 16.57 -13.40
CA THR A 69 7.75 17.41 -14.58
C THR A 69 9.22 17.42 -14.96
N LEU A 70 9.52 17.04 -16.20
CA LEU A 70 10.84 17.15 -16.80
C LEU A 70 10.84 18.31 -17.79
N GLN A 71 11.73 19.29 -17.57
CA GLN A 71 11.90 20.43 -18.47
C GLN A 71 13.34 20.92 -18.42
N ALA A 72 13.95 21.18 -19.58
CA ALA A 72 15.32 21.70 -19.69
C ALA A 72 16.35 20.93 -18.83
N GLY A 73 16.27 19.59 -18.82
CA GLY A 73 17.18 18.72 -18.04
C GLY A 73 16.95 18.73 -16.52
N ARG A 74 15.93 19.44 -16.02
CA ARG A 74 15.55 19.43 -14.60
C ARG A 74 14.34 18.54 -14.36
N ALA A 75 14.42 17.76 -13.28
CA ALA A 75 13.30 17.03 -12.72
C ALA A 75 12.72 17.78 -11.52
N THR A 76 11.40 17.99 -11.54
CA THR A 76 10.65 18.58 -10.44
C THR A 76 9.48 17.67 -10.07
N ILE A 77 9.43 17.22 -8.82
CA ILE A 77 8.25 16.53 -8.29
C ILE A 77 7.16 17.57 -8.06
N THR A 78 6.04 17.42 -8.77
CA THR A 78 4.96 18.42 -8.85
C THR A 78 3.64 17.91 -8.29
N GLY A 79 3.50 16.61 -8.09
CA GLY A 79 2.31 15.99 -7.51
C GLY A 79 2.58 14.62 -6.92
N ARG A 80 1.62 14.10 -6.16
CA ARG A 80 1.62 12.74 -5.61
C ARG A 80 0.30 12.06 -5.96
N ALA A 81 0.35 10.84 -6.48
CA ALA A 81 -0.84 10.01 -6.53
C ALA A 81 -1.16 9.57 -5.09
N LYS A 82 -2.39 9.85 -4.63
CA LYS A 82 -2.91 9.25 -3.39
C LYS A 82 -3.23 7.78 -3.65
N GLY A 83 -2.19 6.97 -3.70
CA GLY A 83 -2.26 5.52 -3.57
C GLY A 83 -1.30 5.16 -2.45
N THR A 84 -1.70 5.42 -1.21
CA THR A 84 -0.89 5.02 -0.05
C THR A 84 -0.77 3.50 -0.10
N GLN A 85 0.44 2.95 0.04
CA GLN A 85 0.54 1.52 0.34
C GLN A 85 -0.27 1.22 1.59
N ASN A 86 -1.00 0.09 1.59
CA ASN A 86 -1.70 -0.37 2.78
C ASN A 86 -0.68 -0.50 3.92
N LYS A 87 -0.92 0.21 5.02
CA LYS A 87 -0.01 0.20 6.17
C LYS A 87 -0.22 -1.06 6.99
N VAL A 88 0.84 -1.62 7.54
CA VAL A 88 0.71 -2.66 8.59
C VAL A 88 0.41 -1.95 9.91
N LEU A 89 -0.84 -2.05 10.37
CA LEU A 89 -1.27 -1.46 11.64
C LEU A 89 -0.95 -2.36 12.83
N TRP A 90 -0.92 -3.67 12.60
CA TRP A 90 -0.49 -4.65 13.58
C TRP A 90 0.07 -5.86 12.85
N ALA A 91 1.21 -6.36 13.31
CA ALA A 91 1.77 -7.65 12.98
C ALA A 91 2.59 -8.11 14.19
N GLY A 92 2.36 -9.33 14.66
CA GLY A 92 3.01 -9.84 15.86
C GLY A 92 2.93 -11.35 15.93
N THR A 93 3.22 -11.90 17.11
CA THR A 93 3.02 -13.33 17.36
C THR A 93 1.58 -13.71 17.00
N PRO A 94 1.35 -14.76 16.20
CA PRO A 94 0.01 -15.15 15.76
C PRO A 94 -0.91 -15.43 16.95
N ILE A 95 -2.12 -14.88 16.93
CA ILE A 95 -3.08 -15.00 18.03
C ILE A 95 -4.43 -15.52 17.54
N TYR A 96 -5.05 -16.39 18.34
CA TYR A 96 -6.40 -16.91 18.06
C TYR A 96 -7.49 -15.86 18.18
N MET A 97 -7.19 -14.74 18.86
CA MET A 97 -8.13 -13.74 19.34
C MET A 97 -9.13 -14.31 20.36
N HIS A 98 -8.66 -15.10 21.35
CA HIS A 98 -9.51 -15.46 22.50
C HIS A 98 -9.74 -14.26 23.44
N ALA A 99 -10.63 -14.38 24.44
CA ALA A 99 -11.15 -13.25 25.23
C ALA A 99 -10.10 -12.31 25.84
N GLU A 100 -8.92 -12.82 26.17
CA GLU A 100 -7.84 -12.05 26.82
C GLU A 100 -6.85 -11.45 25.83
N GLN A 101 -6.97 -11.81 24.54
CA GLN A 101 -6.05 -11.37 23.49
C GLN A 101 -6.52 -10.05 22.87
N VAL A 102 -5.55 -9.16 22.68
CA VAL A 102 -5.75 -7.82 22.12
C VAL A 102 -4.68 -7.57 21.06
N ALA A 103 -5.11 -7.14 19.88
CA ALA A 103 -4.22 -6.56 18.87
C ALA A 103 -4.32 -5.03 18.95
N THR A 104 -3.27 -4.38 19.48
CA THR A 104 -3.19 -2.91 19.55
C THR A 104 -2.65 -2.36 18.24
N LEU A 105 -3.39 -1.45 17.60
CA LEU A 105 -3.04 -0.89 16.30
C LEU A 105 -2.07 0.29 16.45
N SER A 106 -1.12 0.41 15.52
CA SER A 106 -0.16 1.52 15.47
C SER A 106 -0.78 2.85 15.03
N GLU A 107 -1.89 2.79 14.28
CA GLU A 107 -2.74 3.93 13.93
C GLU A 107 -4.22 3.55 14.07
N ARG A 108 -5.09 4.56 14.20
CA ARG A 108 -6.53 4.31 14.37
C ARG A 108 -7.16 3.82 13.07
N VAL A 109 -8.20 3.01 13.20
CA VAL A 109 -9.06 2.58 12.09
C VAL A 109 -9.70 3.81 11.40
N SER A 110 -10.10 4.83 12.16
CA SER A 110 -10.64 6.10 11.64
C SER A 110 -9.66 6.89 10.80
N ASP A 111 -8.36 6.70 11.02
CA ASP A 111 -7.29 7.45 10.37
C ASP A 111 -6.88 6.80 9.02
N GLN A 112 -7.39 5.59 8.77
CA GLN A 112 -7.21 4.90 7.49
C GLN A 112 -8.17 5.47 6.43
N ALA A 113 -7.79 5.36 5.15
CA ALA A 113 -8.54 6.03 4.08
C ALA A 113 -9.97 5.48 3.97
N THR A 114 -10.13 4.16 4.09
CA THR A 114 -11.37 3.40 3.91
C THR A 114 -11.66 2.43 5.05
N GLY A 115 -10.66 1.90 5.74
CA GLY A 115 -10.84 0.95 6.84
C GLY A 115 -9.62 0.10 7.10
N ILE A 116 -9.87 -1.13 7.55
CA ILE A 116 -8.81 -2.12 7.80
C ILE A 116 -9.16 -3.47 7.18
N VAL A 117 -8.15 -4.30 6.98
CA VAL A 117 -8.27 -5.71 6.62
C VAL A 117 -7.64 -6.55 7.72
N LEU A 118 -8.42 -7.47 8.27
CA LEU A 118 -7.94 -8.51 9.17
C LEU A 118 -7.41 -9.67 8.34
N VAL A 119 -6.16 -10.06 8.57
CA VAL A 119 -5.50 -11.16 7.86
C VAL A 119 -5.45 -12.37 8.76
N TRP A 120 -6.18 -13.41 8.36
CA TRP A 120 -6.24 -14.69 9.04
C TRP A 120 -5.49 -15.73 8.22
N GLN A 121 -4.72 -16.59 8.88
CA GLN A 121 -4.02 -17.69 8.22
C GLN A 121 -4.28 -19.00 8.96
N ALA A 122 -4.24 -20.09 8.21
CA ALA A 122 -4.32 -21.42 8.81
C ALA A 122 -3.23 -21.62 9.86
N TYR A 123 -3.59 -22.32 10.93
CA TYR A 123 -2.73 -22.65 12.05
C TYR A 123 -2.87 -24.13 12.37
N VAL A 124 -1.80 -24.88 12.08
CA VAL A 124 -1.78 -26.33 12.19
C VAL A 124 -0.50 -26.74 12.92
N ASN A 125 -0.65 -27.60 13.94
CA ASN A 125 0.45 -28.13 14.74
C ASN A 125 1.37 -27.02 15.32
N GLY A 126 0.77 -25.93 15.81
CA GLY A 126 1.53 -24.86 16.45
C GLY A 126 2.20 -23.87 15.49
N ALA A 127 1.93 -23.95 14.18
CA ALA A 127 2.56 -23.10 13.18
C ALA A 127 1.56 -22.50 12.19
N VAL A 128 1.79 -21.23 11.82
CA VAL A 128 1.10 -20.55 10.72
C VAL A 128 1.46 -21.20 9.40
N LYS A 129 0.51 -21.23 8.48
CA LYS A 129 0.65 -21.77 7.13
C LYS A 129 0.48 -20.68 6.06
N ASP A 130 1.09 -20.92 4.91
CA ASP A 130 1.06 -20.05 3.72
C ASP A 130 -0.13 -20.33 2.79
N TYR A 131 -1.03 -21.24 3.21
CA TYR A 131 -2.31 -21.54 2.58
C TYR A 131 -3.49 -21.15 3.48
N ASP A 132 -4.71 -21.20 2.94
CA ASP A 132 -5.96 -20.84 3.63
C ASP A 132 -5.88 -19.45 4.29
N ILE A 133 -5.40 -18.48 3.51
CA ILE A 133 -5.33 -17.07 3.92
C ILE A 133 -6.68 -16.41 3.66
N VAL A 134 -7.27 -15.84 4.70
CA VAL A 134 -8.57 -15.16 4.63
C VAL A 134 -8.42 -13.69 5.00
N TYR A 135 -8.92 -12.83 4.13
CA TYR A 135 -8.94 -11.39 4.31
C TYR A 135 -10.36 -10.95 4.66
N VAL A 136 -10.53 -10.30 5.82
CA VAL A 136 -11.83 -9.75 6.23
C VAL A 136 -11.73 -8.23 6.30
N PHE A 137 -12.43 -7.56 5.39
CA PHE A 137 -12.50 -6.10 5.39
C PHE A 137 -13.46 -5.60 6.47
N VAL A 138 -12.98 -4.61 7.25
CA VAL A 138 -13.80 -3.86 8.20
C VAL A 138 -13.75 -2.38 7.79
N PRO A 139 -14.87 -1.81 7.35
CA PRO A 139 -14.89 -0.42 6.90
C PRO A 139 -14.71 0.54 8.08
N LYS A 140 -14.07 1.68 7.86
CA LYS A 140 -13.81 2.66 8.92
C LYS A 140 -15.07 3.22 9.58
N TRP A 141 -16.21 3.19 8.88
CA TRP A 141 -17.48 3.62 9.46
C TRP A 141 -17.93 2.70 10.62
N HIS A 142 -17.43 1.45 10.68
CA HIS A 142 -17.70 0.53 11.79
C HIS A 142 -17.24 1.11 13.13
N VAL A 143 -16.16 1.87 13.16
CA VAL A 143 -15.65 2.52 14.38
C VAL A 143 -16.15 3.97 14.52
N ALA A 144 -16.88 4.48 13.52
CA ALA A 144 -17.46 5.81 13.54
C ALA A 144 -18.87 5.76 14.17
N GLY A 145 -18.94 6.00 15.48
CA GLY A 145 -20.22 6.11 16.20
C GLY A 145 -20.69 4.81 16.86
N ALA A 146 -21.96 4.45 16.64
CA ALA A 146 -22.66 3.44 17.44
C ALA A 146 -22.14 1.99 17.31
N LEU A 147 -21.39 1.70 16.23
CA LEU A 147 -20.78 0.39 16.01
C LEU A 147 -19.36 0.26 16.60
N ASN A 148 -18.79 1.33 17.17
CA ASN A 148 -17.49 1.27 17.80
C ASN A 148 -17.51 0.25 18.97
N GLY A 149 -16.60 -0.71 18.92
CA GLY A 149 -16.53 -1.82 19.87
C GLY A 149 -17.56 -2.92 19.67
N LYS A 150 -18.36 -2.88 18.60
CA LYS A 150 -19.26 -3.97 18.26
C LYS A 150 -18.51 -5.09 17.54
N GLY A 151 -19.06 -6.29 17.70
CA GLY A 151 -18.45 -7.49 17.16
C GLY A 151 -18.58 -7.59 15.64
N VAL A 152 -17.53 -8.10 15.02
CA VAL A 152 -17.44 -8.46 13.60
C VAL A 152 -17.31 -9.97 13.53
N GLN A 153 -18.22 -10.59 12.77
CA GLN A 153 -18.15 -11.99 12.44
C GLN A 153 -17.29 -12.17 11.19
N CYS A 154 -16.19 -12.89 11.33
CA CYS A 154 -15.23 -13.21 10.28
C CYS A 154 -15.49 -14.64 9.81
N THR A 155 -16.18 -14.81 8.69
CA THR A 155 -16.38 -16.15 8.08
C THR A 155 -15.08 -16.63 7.47
N LEU A 156 -14.59 -17.79 7.92
CA LEU A 156 -13.35 -18.39 7.47
C LEU A 156 -13.65 -19.71 6.76
N TRP A 157 -13.15 -19.82 5.54
CA TRP A 157 -13.28 -21.03 4.74
C TRP A 157 -11.91 -21.71 4.64
N PRO A 158 -11.64 -22.76 5.42
CA PRO A 158 -10.46 -23.59 5.20
C PRO A 158 -10.63 -24.31 3.86
N GLY A 159 -9.83 -23.97 2.86
CA GLY A 159 -9.83 -24.64 1.56
C GLY A 159 -9.33 -26.07 1.71
N ASN A 160 -10.05 -27.01 1.11
CA ASN A 160 -9.66 -28.41 0.86
C ASN A 160 -9.18 -29.29 2.03
N SER A 161 -9.11 -28.80 3.27
CA SER A 161 -8.60 -29.53 4.44
C SER A 161 -9.66 -30.40 5.13
N GLY A 162 -10.79 -30.68 4.48
CA GLY A 162 -11.90 -31.47 5.03
C GLY A 162 -12.56 -30.87 6.27
N THR A 163 -12.17 -29.66 6.66
CA THR A 163 -12.69 -28.96 7.83
C THR A 163 -13.89 -28.12 7.42
N ALA A 164 -14.98 -28.17 8.19
CA ALA A 164 -16.16 -27.37 7.92
C ALA A 164 -15.84 -25.86 7.99
N PRO A 165 -16.54 -25.02 7.22
CA PRO A 165 -16.48 -23.56 7.39
C PRO A 165 -16.72 -23.19 8.84
N HIS A 166 -15.93 -22.24 9.36
CA HIS A 166 -16.07 -21.75 10.72
C HIS A 166 -15.93 -20.23 10.74
N GLN A 167 -15.98 -19.65 11.93
CA GLN A 167 -16.02 -18.21 12.09
C GLN A 167 -15.18 -17.77 13.27
N LYS A 168 -14.55 -16.61 13.14
CA LYS A 168 -14.02 -15.84 14.27
C LYS A 168 -14.98 -14.73 14.62
N TYR A 169 -15.02 -14.35 15.89
CA TYR A 169 -15.78 -13.20 16.36
C TYR A 169 -14.86 -12.26 17.12
N VAL A 170 -14.70 -11.02 16.67
CA VAL A 170 -13.80 -10.05 17.29
C VAL A 170 -14.52 -8.73 17.50
N TYR A 171 -14.18 -7.98 18.54
CA TYR A 171 -14.69 -6.63 18.73
C TYR A 171 -13.70 -5.63 18.15
N VAL A 172 -14.17 -4.78 17.24
CA VAL A 172 -13.33 -3.76 16.60
C VAL A 172 -13.59 -2.43 17.28
N VAL A 173 -12.60 -1.94 18.03
CA VAL A 173 -12.56 -0.57 18.54
C VAL A 173 -11.57 0.25 17.74
N ASN A 174 -11.70 1.58 17.76
CA ASN A 174 -10.92 2.46 16.88
C ASN A 174 -9.39 2.28 16.95
N GLU A 175 -8.86 1.81 18.08
CA GLU A 175 -7.42 1.64 18.33
C GLU A 175 -6.98 0.18 18.48
N ARG A 176 -7.91 -0.78 18.55
CA ARG A 176 -7.62 -2.17 18.94
C ARG A 176 -8.63 -3.15 18.36
N ILE A 177 -8.18 -4.39 18.19
CA ILE A 177 -9.06 -5.54 17.96
C ILE A 177 -9.06 -6.39 19.24
N LEU A 178 -10.22 -6.69 19.79
CA LEU A 178 -10.39 -7.47 21.01
C LEU A 178 -10.92 -8.86 20.67
N GLY A 179 -10.39 -9.88 21.34
CA GLY A 179 -10.82 -11.25 21.14
C GLY A 179 -12.16 -11.61 21.80
N ASN A 180 -12.65 -12.79 21.48
CA ASN A 180 -13.84 -13.39 22.07
C ASN A 180 -13.52 -14.81 22.54
N ALA A 181 -14.07 -15.23 23.68
CA ALA A 181 -13.84 -16.56 24.26
C ALA A 181 -14.09 -17.70 23.27
N ILE A 182 -15.09 -17.56 22.40
CA ILE A 182 -15.45 -18.61 21.43
C ILE A 182 -14.32 -18.94 20.45
N ASN A 183 -13.41 -17.99 20.18
CA ASN A 183 -12.34 -18.18 19.21
C ASN A 183 -11.27 -19.18 19.66
N GLY A 184 -11.21 -19.49 20.96
CA GLY A 184 -10.33 -20.51 21.52
C GLY A 184 -10.91 -21.92 21.51
N ILE A 185 -12.10 -22.11 20.92
CA ILE A 185 -12.84 -23.38 20.93
C ILE A 185 -12.91 -23.95 19.51
N SER A 186 -12.64 -25.25 19.38
CA SER A 186 -12.79 -25.98 18.10
C SER A 186 -14.20 -25.81 17.51
N PRO A 187 -14.37 -25.68 16.17
CA PRO A 187 -13.34 -25.75 15.11
C PRO A 187 -12.60 -24.42 14.84
N ARG A 188 -12.81 -23.39 15.67
CA ARG A 188 -12.32 -22.03 15.42
C ARG A 188 -10.84 -21.84 15.71
N THR A 189 -10.14 -22.88 16.12
CA THR A 189 -8.69 -22.86 16.40
C THR A 189 -7.84 -23.17 15.17
N SER A 190 -8.45 -23.40 14.00
CA SER A 190 -7.70 -23.69 12.77
C SER A 190 -7.12 -22.44 12.09
N HIS A 191 -7.46 -21.24 12.54
CA HIS A 191 -6.91 -19.98 12.03
C HIS A 191 -6.51 -19.03 13.16
N VAL A 192 -5.50 -18.21 12.89
CA VAL A 192 -4.99 -17.16 13.77
C VAL A 192 -4.88 -15.85 13.00
N LEU A 193 -5.03 -14.73 13.72
CA LEU A 193 -4.78 -13.40 13.19
C LEU A 193 -3.27 -13.21 13.10
N THR A 194 -2.77 -12.83 11.93
CA THR A 194 -1.33 -12.63 11.69
C THR A 194 -1.00 -11.18 11.35
N ALA A 195 -1.95 -10.43 10.80
CA ALA A 195 -1.79 -9.01 10.55
C ALA A 195 -3.12 -8.25 10.54
N VAL A 196 -3.04 -6.93 10.74
CA VAL A 196 -4.08 -5.95 10.45
C VAL A 196 -3.49 -4.90 9.52
N LEU A 197 -4.11 -4.72 8.36
CA LEU A 197 -3.66 -3.77 7.34
C LEU A 197 -4.63 -2.58 7.30
N GLY A 198 -4.12 -1.36 7.25
CA GLY A 198 -4.88 -0.15 6.97
C GLY A 198 -5.03 0.05 5.46
N VAL A 199 -6.24 0.43 5.04
CA VAL A 199 -6.62 0.62 3.62
C VAL A 199 -7.20 1.99 3.41
#